data_AF-A0A316Q5V7-F1
#
_entry.id   AF-A0A316Q5V7-F1
#
_cell.length_a   1.000
_cell.length_b   1.000
_cell.length_c   1.000
_cell.angle_alpha   90.00
_cell.angle_beta   90.00
_cell.angle_gamma   90.00
#
_symmetry.space_group_name_H-M   'P 1'
#
loop_
_entity.id
_entity.type
_entity.pdbx_description
1 polymer ?
#
loop_
_entity_poly.entity_id
_entity_poly.type
_entity_poly.pdbx_seq_one_letter_code
_entity_poly.pdbx_strand_id
1 'polypeptide(L)'
;MRRNKIMKKKTWIQIMMAVFIMLVGVLYSSSNCYAAEKTEITVNSFYQLNENTQMRENASESAKEVQELVAGDTVMVTAYTDGEWCTVSKGDKTGYVQINALTPIGNVDTLNAEFNSIGNDYESIYEEMLELQRQKRNRMIWGSIIVVLVIAIFGVGIVSAVKKNREEN
;
A
#
# COMPACT_ATOMS: atom_id res chain seq x y z
N MET A 1 -73.45 35.64 -5.18
CA MET A 1 -72.57 34.45 -5.40
C MET A 1 -71.06 34.73 -5.53
N ARG A 2 -70.57 35.98 -5.69
CA ARG A 2 -69.12 36.26 -5.90
C ARG A 2 -68.22 36.15 -4.63
N ARG A 3 -68.73 36.41 -3.43
CA ARG A 3 -67.95 36.40 -2.17
C ARG A 3 -67.49 34.99 -1.74
N ASN A 4 -68.33 33.96 -1.86
CA ASN A 4 -67.95 32.58 -1.50
C ASN A 4 -66.85 31.99 -2.40
N LYS A 5 -66.77 32.40 -3.67
CA LYS A 5 -65.74 31.92 -4.60
C LYS A 5 -64.36 32.49 -4.26
N ILE A 6 -64.31 33.70 -3.70
CA ILE A 6 -63.07 34.38 -3.28
C ILE A 6 -62.57 33.80 -1.94
N MET A 7 -63.48 33.55 -0.99
CA MET A 7 -63.10 32.91 0.29
C MET A 7 -62.59 31.48 0.09
N LYS A 8 -63.24 30.67 -0.76
CA LYS A 8 -62.75 29.32 -1.10
C LYS A 8 -61.39 29.34 -1.82
N LYS A 9 -61.13 30.33 -2.68
CA LYS A 9 -59.82 30.47 -3.33
C LYS A 9 -58.72 30.90 -2.35
N LYS A 10 -59.04 31.81 -1.42
CA LYS A 10 -58.08 32.29 -0.42
C LYS A 10 -57.71 31.20 0.60
N THR A 11 -58.68 30.39 1.04
CA THR A 11 -58.40 29.22 1.89
C THR A 11 -57.66 28.11 1.14
N TRP A 12 -57.94 27.89 -0.15
CA TRP A 12 -57.24 26.91 -0.97
C TRP A 12 -55.77 27.29 -1.26
N ILE A 13 -55.50 28.58 -1.47
CA ILE A 13 -54.13 29.11 -1.61
C ILE A 13 -53.34 28.97 -0.30
N GLN A 14 -53.98 29.23 0.86
CA GLN A 14 -53.34 29.07 2.17
C GLN A 14 -53.02 27.59 2.48
N ILE A 15 -53.93 26.67 2.13
CA ILE A 15 -53.68 25.22 2.27
C ILE A 15 -52.52 24.78 1.36
N MET A 16 -52.47 25.25 0.11
CA MET A 16 -51.36 24.96 -0.80
C MET A 16 -50.02 25.52 -0.29
N MET A 17 -50.02 26.72 0.29
CA MET A 17 -48.82 27.33 0.87
C MET A 17 -48.33 26.58 2.11
N ALA A 18 -49.24 26.11 2.97
CA ALA A 18 -48.90 25.27 4.13
C ALA A 18 -48.32 23.90 3.71
N VAL A 19 -48.88 23.28 2.67
CA VAL A 19 -48.36 22.02 2.11
C VAL A 19 -46.98 22.23 1.48
N PHE A 20 -46.75 23.37 0.82
CA PHE A 20 -45.45 23.71 0.24
C PHE A 20 -44.39 23.97 1.33
N ILE A 21 -44.74 24.67 2.40
CA ILE A 21 -43.84 24.90 3.55
C ILE A 21 -43.51 23.58 4.26
N MET A 22 -44.49 22.67 4.38
CA MET A 22 -44.28 21.33 4.95
C MET A 22 -43.38 20.45 4.07
N LEU A 23 -43.56 20.46 2.74
CA LEU A 23 -42.71 19.75 1.78
C LEU A 23 -41.27 20.26 1.79
N VAL A 24 -41.10 21.57 1.86
CA VAL A 24 -39.79 22.22 1.94
C VAL A 24 -39.10 21.90 3.27
N GLY A 25 -39.84 21.83 4.39
CA GLY A 25 -39.31 21.43 5.69
C GLY A 25 -38.78 19.98 5.74
N VAL A 26 -39.34 19.07 4.96
CA VAL A 26 -38.85 17.68 4.85
C VAL A 26 -37.52 17.61 4.10
N LEU A 27 -37.26 18.53 3.17
CA LEU A 27 -36.01 18.60 2.41
C LEU A 27 -34.85 19.24 3.19
N TYR A 28 -35.13 19.97 4.28
CA TYR A 28 -34.10 20.59 5.13
C TYR A 28 -33.57 19.67 6.25
N SER A 29 -34.10 18.45 6.39
CA SER A 29 -33.73 17.53 7.47
C SER A 29 -32.66 16.50 7.09
N SER A 30 -32.06 16.57 5.90
CA SER A 30 -30.85 15.80 5.62
C SER A 30 -29.63 16.52 6.20
N SER A 31 -29.53 16.49 7.52
CA SER A 31 -28.24 16.63 8.19
C SER A 31 -27.37 15.48 7.68
N ASN A 32 -26.37 15.81 6.87
CA ASN A 32 -25.31 14.86 6.53
C ASN A 32 -24.62 14.47 7.84
N CYS A 33 -24.93 13.31 8.40
CA CYS A 33 -24.10 12.74 9.43
C CYS A 33 -22.81 12.27 8.75
N TYR A 34 -21.75 13.06 8.90
CA TYR A 34 -20.41 12.54 8.67
C TYR A 34 -20.18 11.51 9.78
N ALA A 35 -20.34 10.23 9.46
CA ALA A 35 -19.68 9.18 10.21
C ALA A 35 -18.19 9.47 10.09
N ALA A 36 -17.55 9.82 11.20
CA ALA A 36 -16.09 9.91 11.24
C ALA A 36 -15.56 8.54 10.82
N GLU A 37 -14.85 8.50 9.69
CA GLU A 37 -14.11 7.32 9.27
C GLU A 37 -13.10 7.01 10.38
N LYS A 38 -13.28 5.86 11.03
CA LYS A 38 -12.40 5.46 12.12
C LYS A 38 -11.05 5.13 11.50
N THR A 39 -10.07 5.99 11.69
CA THR A 39 -8.69 5.73 11.30
C THR A 39 -8.19 4.54 12.10
N GLU A 40 -8.02 3.40 11.43
CA GLU A 40 -7.43 2.22 12.04
C GLU A 40 -5.93 2.49 12.28
N ILE A 41 -5.58 2.71 13.54
CA ILE A 41 -4.18 2.90 13.94
C ILE A 41 -3.50 1.55 14.09
N THR A 42 -2.38 1.39 13.39
CA THR A 42 -1.53 0.20 13.48
C THR A 42 -0.42 0.42 14.51
N VAL A 43 -0.32 -0.48 15.48
CA VAL A 43 0.75 -0.43 16.48
C VAL A 43 2.09 -0.76 15.84
N ASN A 44 3.17 -0.19 16.40
CA ASN A 44 4.54 -0.34 15.93
C ASN A 44 4.78 0.21 14.51
N SER A 45 4.00 1.25 14.15
CA SER A 45 4.08 1.94 12.86
C SER A 45 4.32 3.43 13.05
N PHE A 46 4.89 4.07 12.04
CA PHE A 46 5.18 5.50 12.03
C PHE A 46 4.00 6.29 11.46
N TYR A 47 3.66 7.38 12.15
CA TYR A 47 2.62 8.33 11.77
C TYR A 47 3.19 9.73 11.77
N GLN A 48 2.59 10.61 10.96
CA GLN A 48 2.91 12.03 10.91
C GLN A 48 1.78 12.83 11.55
N LEU A 49 2.14 13.89 12.25
CA LEU A 49 1.18 14.83 12.81
C LEU A 49 0.57 15.72 11.73
N ASN A 50 -0.75 15.83 11.70
CA ASN A 50 -1.46 16.74 10.79
C ASN A 50 -1.63 18.16 11.39
N GLU A 51 -1.54 18.29 12.71
CA GLU A 51 -1.65 19.55 13.45
C GLU A 51 -0.70 19.59 14.66
N ASN A 52 -0.54 20.78 15.24
CA ASN A 52 0.21 20.92 16.49
C ASN A 52 -0.59 20.30 17.64
N THR A 53 0.04 19.47 18.44
CA THR A 53 -0.60 18.81 19.58
C THR A 53 0.36 18.61 20.73
N GLN A 54 -0.17 18.14 21.86
CA GLN A 54 0.60 17.92 23.07
C GLN A 54 0.66 16.43 23.38
N MET A 55 1.87 15.92 23.58
CA MET A 55 2.10 14.61 24.19
C MET A 55 1.82 14.72 25.69
N ARG A 56 0.96 13.85 26.22
CA ARG A 56 0.52 13.90 27.63
C ARG A 56 0.97 12.69 28.43
N GLU A 57 1.03 12.83 29.75
CA GLU A 57 1.40 11.73 30.67
C GLU A 57 0.31 10.65 30.76
N ASN A 58 -0.96 10.99 30.46
CA ASN A 58 -2.11 10.06 30.45
C ASN A 58 -3.07 10.39 29.30
N ALA A 59 -3.93 9.43 28.94
CA ALA A 59 -5.01 9.56 27.95
C ALA A 59 -6.17 10.47 28.44
N SER A 60 -5.88 11.75 28.66
CA SER A 60 -6.86 12.76 29.09
C SER A 60 -6.39 14.16 28.67
N GLU A 61 -7.31 15.01 28.22
CA GLU A 61 -6.99 16.39 27.86
C GLU A 61 -6.51 17.24 29.05
N SER A 62 -6.91 16.89 30.27
CA SER A 62 -6.46 17.55 31.49
C SER A 62 -5.14 17.00 32.04
N ALA A 63 -4.59 15.96 31.43
CA ALA A 63 -3.31 15.40 31.86
C ALA A 63 -2.16 16.35 31.57
N LYS A 64 -1.12 16.27 32.40
CA LYS A 64 0.09 17.08 32.27
C LYS A 64 0.78 16.81 30.93
N GLU A 65 1.30 17.88 30.35
CA GLU A 65 2.07 17.85 29.11
C GLU A 65 3.50 17.34 29.37
N VAL A 66 3.92 16.38 28.54
CA VAL A 66 5.29 15.84 28.47
C VAL A 66 6.12 16.62 27.44
N GLN A 67 5.52 16.92 26.29
CA GLN A 67 6.17 17.59 25.18
C GLN A 67 5.14 18.14 24.18
N GLU A 68 5.42 19.31 23.63
CA GLU A 68 4.75 19.84 22.44
C GLU A 68 5.27 19.17 21.16
N LEU A 69 4.33 18.80 20.28
CA LEU A 69 4.56 18.18 19.00
C LEU A 69 4.02 19.09 17.90
N VAL A 70 4.80 19.28 16.84
CA VAL A 70 4.48 20.20 15.75
C VAL A 70 3.94 19.42 14.56
N ALA A 71 3.01 20.01 13.82
CA ALA A 71 2.52 19.46 12.56
C ALA A 71 3.71 19.07 11.64
N GLY A 72 3.63 17.89 11.04
CA GLY A 72 4.70 17.32 10.22
C GLY A 72 5.71 16.45 10.99
N ASP A 73 5.72 16.49 12.32
CA ASP A 73 6.56 15.60 13.12
C ASP A 73 6.16 14.13 12.92
N THR A 74 7.17 13.25 12.86
CA THR A 74 6.98 11.79 12.82
C THR A 74 7.07 11.21 14.22
N VAL A 75 6.10 10.35 14.55
CA VAL A 75 6.04 9.60 15.81
C VAL A 75 5.78 8.12 15.56
N MET A 76 6.25 7.25 16.45
CA MET A 76 5.95 5.82 16.39
C MET A 76 4.82 5.50 17.36
N VAL A 77 3.75 4.87 16.89
CA VAL A 77 2.69 4.36 17.78
C VAL A 77 3.18 3.08 18.45
N THR A 78 3.17 3.02 19.77
CA THR A 78 3.65 1.87 20.55
C THR A 78 2.52 1.07 21.20
N ALA A 79 1.38 1.70 21.46
CA ALA A 79 0.19 1.01 21.97
C ALA A 79 -1.09 1.78 21.60
N TYR A 80 -2.16 1.04 21.34
CA TYR A 80 -3.50 1.59 21.24
C TYR A 80 -4.15 1.58 22.62
N THR A 81 -4.88 2.65 22.96
CA THR A 81 -5.74 2.71 24.15
C THR A 81 -7.18 2.74 23.64
N ASP A 82 -8.06 1.90 24.20
CA ASP A 82 -9.47 1.87 23.79
C ASP A 82 -10.08 3.28 23.88
N GLY A 83 -10.36 3.88 22.72
CA GLY A 83 -10.91 5.22 22.61
C GLY A 83 -10.20 6.06 21.55
N GLU A 84 -9.99 7.34 21.86
CA GLU A 84 -9.46 8.37 20.96
C GLU A 84 -7.96 8.63 21.14
N TRP A 85 -7.28 7.82 21.96
CA TRP A 85 -5.87 8.04 22.36
C TRP A 85 -4.99 6.86 22.00
N CYS A 86 -3.73 7.14 21.70
CA CYS A 86 -2.69 6.14 21.52
C CYS A 86 -1.42 6.56 22.25
N THR A 87 -0.62 5.57 22.62
CA THR A 87 0.74 5.80 23.14
C THR A 87 1.68 5.94 21.96
N VAL A 88 2.44 7.03 21.96
CA VAL A 88 3.42 7.34 20.93
C VAL A 88 4.80 7.57 21.54
N SER A 89 5.83 7.31 20.76
CA SER A 89 7.23 7.56 21.11
C SER A 89 7.88 8.49 20.08
N LYS A 90 8.64 9.47 20.58
CA LYS A 90 9.48 10.38 19.79
C LYS A 90 10.81 10.58 20.50
N GLY A 91 11.87 9.97 19.97
CA GLY A 91 13.18 9.94 20.63
C GLY A 91 13.10 9.21 21.98
N ASP A 92 13.58 9.83 23.04
CA ASP A 92 13.62 9.25 24.39
C ASP A 92 12.32 9.47 25.21
N LYS A 93 11.29 10.08 24.60
CA LYS A 93 10.05 10.42 25.27
C LYS A 93 8.88 9.59 24.74
N THR A 94 8.02 9.19 25.66
CA THR A 94 6.81 8.41 25.40
C THR A 94 5.64 9.06 26.13
N GLY A 95 4.47 9.09 25.50
CA GLY A 95 3.26 9.61 26.10
C GLY A 95 2.04 9.41 25.20
N TYR A 96 0.94 10.05 25.57
CA TYR A 96 -0.35 9.87 24.92
C TYR A 96 -0.67 11.02 23.99
N VAL A 97 -1.17 10.70 22.80
CA VAL A 97 -1.62 11.66 21.78
C VAL A 97 -2.96 11.20 21.21
N GLN A 98 -3.81 12.16 20.81
CA GLN A 98 -5.09 11.86 20.16
C GLN A 98 -4.87 11.27 18.76
N ILE A 99 -5.65 10.25 18.44
CA ILE A 99 -5.59 9.53 17.17
C ILE A 99 -5.88 10.45 15.98
N ASN A 100 -6.80 11.41 16.15
CA ASN A 100 -7.18 12.35 15.09
C ASN A 100 -6.05 13.31 14.68
N ALA A 101 -5.04 13.49 15.54
CA ALA A 101 -3.87 14.28 15.23
C ALA A 101 -2.85 13.53 14.34
N LEU A 102 -3.08 12.24 14.06
CA LEU A 102 -2.15 11.36 13.37
C LEU A 102 -2.65 11.01 11.96
N THR A 103 -1.72 11.03 11.00
CA THR A 103 -1.93 10.59 9.62
C THR A 103 -0.89 9.53 9.27
N PRO A 104 -1.28 8.40 8.66
CA PRO A 104 -0.32 7.38 8.25
C PRO A 104 0.72 7.95 7.29
N ILE A 105 1.99 7.61 7.51
CA ILE A 105 3.07 8.05 6.63
C ILE A 105 3.10 7.15 5.40
N GLY A 106 2.89 7.79 4.25
CA GLY A 106 2.78 7.10 2.97
C GLY A 106 1.36 6.61 2.72
N ASN A 107 0.97 6.57 1.46
CA ASN A 107 -0.29 5.97 1.09
C ASN A 107 -0.14 4.46 1.28
N VAL A 108 -0.80 3.91 2.30
CA VAL A 108 -0.72 2.48 2.67
C VAL A 108 -1.07 1.59 1.47
N ASP A 109 -1.94 2.05 0.58
CA ASP A 109 -2.26 1.34 -0.67
C ASP A 109 -1.07 1.34 -1.64
N THR A 110 -0.32 2.43 -1.73
CA THR A 110 0.91 2.49 -2.56
C THR A 110 2.04 1.64 -1.99
N LEU A 111 2.26 1.68 -0.66
CA LEU A 111 3.27 0.84 -0.02
C LEU A 111 2.88 -0.64 -0.06
N ASN A 112 1.60 -0.97 0.13
CA ASN A 112 1.11 -2.34 -0.02
C ASN A 112 1.21 -2.82 -1.46
N ALA A 113 0.96 -1.96 -2.45
CA ALA A 113 1.15 -2.30 -3.86
C ALA A 113 2.62 -2.58 -4.20
N GLU A 114 3.56 -1.78 -3.68
CA GLU A 114 5.00 -2.02 -3.81
C GLU A 114 5.46 -3.29 -3.08
N PHE A 115 4.93 -3.57 -1.88
CA PHE A 115 5.27 -4.81 -1.15
C PHE A 115 4.73 -6.05 -1.87
N ASN A 116 3.52 -5.95 -2.45
CA ASN A 116 2.92 -7.00 -3.26
C ASN A 116 3.64 -7.20 -4.60
N SER A 117 4.18 -6.17 -5.24
CA SER A 117 5.00 -6.34 -6.46
C SER A 117 6.33 -7.04 -6.14
N ILE A 118 6.99 -6.66 -5.04
CA ILE A 118 8.22 -7.31 -4.57
C ILE A 118 8.01 -8.80 -4.31
N GLY A 119 6.88 -9.18 -3.69
CA GLY A 119 6.54 -10.60 -3.42
C GLY A 119 6.41 -11.45 -4.68
N ASN A 120 5.85 -10.90 -5.76
CA ASN A 120 5.69 -11.61 -7.03
C ASN A 120 7.00 -11.74 -7.83
N ASP A 121 7.91 -10.77 -7.70
CA ASP A 121 9.18 -10.77 -8.45
C ASP A 121 10.12 -11.90 -7.99
N TYR A 122 10.09 -12.28 -6.71
CA TYR A 122 10.92 -13.38 -6.20
C TYR A 122 10.61 -14.73 -6.87
N GLU A 123 9.35 -15.00 -7.19
CA GLU A 123 8.93 -16.26 -7.83
C GLU A 123 9.45 -16.37 -9.27
N SER A 124 9.43 -15.26 -10.02
CA SER A 124 9.94 -15.19 -11.40
C SER A 124 11.46 -15.37 -11.51
N ILE A 125 12.22 -14.90 -10.51
CA ILE A 125 13.68 -15.00 -10.49
C ILE A 125 14.14 -16.45 -10.31
N TYR A 126 13.42 -17.28 -9.56
CA TYR A 126 13.74 -18.71 -9.43
C TYR A 126 13.48 -19.45 -10.74
N GLU A 127 12.38 -19.14 -11.43
CA GLU A 127 12.08 -19.73 -12.74
C GLU A 127 13.14 -19.33 -13.78
N GLU A 128 13.54 -18.06 -13.83
CA GLU A 128 14.60 -17.57 -14.73
C GLU A 128 15.96 -18.24 -14.43
N MET A 129 16.31 -18.42 -13.16
CA MET A 129 17.53 -19.13 -12.74
C MET A 129 17.55 -20.60 -13.17
N LEU A 130 16.41 -21.29 -13.12
CA LEU A 130 16.27 -22.67 -13.58
C LEU A 130 16.38 -22.77 -15.11
N GLU A 131 15.87 -21.78 -15.85
CA GLU A 131 15.99 -21.74 -17.31
C GLU A 131 17.42 -21.45 -17.78
N LEU A 132 18.18 -20.62 -17.06
CA LEU A 132 19.61 -20.39 -17.35
C LEU A 132 20.44 -21.68 -17.21
N GLN A 133 20.14 -22.53 -16.23
CA GLN A 133 20.74 -23.86 -16.08
C GLN A 133 20.37 -24.76 -17.28
N ARG A 134 19.10 -24.72 -17.72
CA ARG A 134 18.60 -25.48 -18.87
C ARG A 134 19.22 -25.00 -20.19
N GLN A 135 19.47 -23.70 -20.36
CA GLN A 135 20.18 -23.13 -21.52
C GLN A 135 21.69 -23.44 -21.53
N LYS A 136 22.35 -23.51 -20.37
CA LYS A 136 23.79 -23.85 -20.30
C LYS A 136 24.10 -25.29 -20.71
N ARG A 137 23.13 -26.20 -20.72
CA ARG A 137 23.33 -27.61 -21.10
C ARG A 137 23.60 -27.81 -22.60
N ASN A 138 23.04 -26.96 -23.47
CA ASN A 138 23.25 -27.10 -24.92
C ASN A 138 24.64 -26.65 -25.40
N ARG A 139 25.35 -25.79 -24.66
CA ARG A 139 26.72 -25.39 -25.04
C ARG A 139 27.76 -26.49 -24.81
N MET A 140 27.52 -27.43 -23.89
CA MET A 140 28.45 -28.52 -23.61
C MET A 140 28.44 -29.63 -24.68
N ILE A 141 27.28 -29.86 -25.33
CA ILE A 141 27.14 -30.93 -26.34
C ILE A 141 27.91 -30.58 -27.63
N TRP A 142 27.81 -29.34 -28.09
CA TRP A 142 28.49 -28.89 -29.31
C TRP A 142 30.02 -28.87 -29.19
N GLY A 143 30.56 -28.52 -28.01
CA GLY A 143 31.99 -28.59 -27.75
C GLY A 143 32.54 -30.02 -27.76
N SER A 144 31.81 -30.99 -27.19
CA SER A 144 32.20 -32.40 -27.17
C SER A 144 32.24 -33.02 -28.58
N ILE A 145 31.24 -32.72 -29.42
CA ILE A 145 31.19 -33.15 -30.83
C ILE A 145 32.41 -32.64 -31.62
N ILE A 146 32.79 -31.37 -31.44
CA ILE A 146 33.95 -30.77 -32.12
C ILE A 146 35.24 -31.51 -31.75
N VAL A 147 35.45 -31.85 -30.47
CA VAL A 147 36.66 -32.58 -30.03
C VAL A 147 36.76 -33.96 -30.67
N VAL A 148 35.66 -34.71 -30.76
CA VAL A 148 35.63 -36.03 -31.41
C VAL A 148 35.93 -35.93 -32.90
N LEU A 149 35.36 -34.95 -33.61
CA LEU A 149 35.61 -34.74 -35.03
C LEU A 149 37.07 -34.40 -35.33
N VAL A 150 37.70 -33.57 -34.48
CA VAL A 150 39.13 -33.23 -34.59
C VAL A 150 40.00 -34.48 -34.44
N ILE A 151 39.77 -35.29 -33.40
CA ILE A 151 40.55 -36.53 -33.18
C ILE A 151 40.40 -37.50 -34.37
N ALA A 152 39.22 -37.62 -34.97
CA ALA A 152 39.01 -38.47 -36.14
C ALA A 152 39.80 -37.98 -37.37
N ILE A 153 39.81 -36.68 -37.66
CA ILE A 153 40.54 -36.11 -38.80
C ILE A 153 42.06 -36.29 -38.62
N PHE A 154 42.59 -35.93 -37.45
CA PHE A 154 44.03 -36.03 -37.18
C PHE A 154 44.49 -37.47 -36.99
N GLY A 155 43.67 -38.32 -36.37
CA GLY A 155 43.94 -39.75 -36.19
C GLY A 155 44.08 -40.48 -37.53
N VAL A 156 43.23 -40.16 -38.52
CA VAL A 156 43.31 -40.76 -39.87
C VAL A 156 44.55 -40.28 -40.63
N GLY A 157 44.99 -39.03 -40.45
CA GLY A 157 46.20 -38.49 -41.10
C GLY A 157 47.50 -39.10 -40.55
N ILE A 158 47.62 -39.26 -39.23
CA ILE A 158 48.84 -39.80 -38.59
C ILE A 158 49.06 -41.28 -38.95
N VAL A 159 48.00 -42.08 -39.02
CA VAL A 159 48.09 -43.52 -39.35
C VAL A 159 48.64 -43.76 -40.77
N SER A 160 48.38 -42.86 -41.72
CA SER A 160 48.90 -42.97 -43.09
C SER A 160 50.41 -42.68 -43.20
N ALA A 161 50.93 -41.75 -42.40
CA ALA A 161 52.36 -41.40 -42.42
C ALA A 161 53.25 -42.42 -41.67
N VAL A 162 52.75 -43.01 -40.58
CA VAL A 162 53.51 -43.99 -39.78
C VAL A 162 53.68 -45.32 -40.52
N LYS A 163 52.73 -45.72 -41.37
CA LYS A 163 52.86 -46.95 -42.17
C LYS A 163 53.93 -46.82 -43.27
N LYS A 164 54.15 -45.62 -43.82
CA LYS A 164 55.14 -45.41 -44.88
C LYS A 164 56.60 -45.50 -44.38
N ASN A 165 56.86 -45.20 -43.10
CA ASN A 165 58.22 -45.24 -42.54
C ASN A 165 58.65 -46.62 -42.02
N ARG A 166 57.75 -47.62 -42.05
CA ARG A 166 58.04 -49.01 -41.63
C ARG A 166 58.26 -49.97 -42.80
N GLU A 167 58.23 -49.44 -44.03
CA GLU A 167 58.50 -50.21 -45.27
C GLU A 167 59.87 -49.84 -45.88
N GLU A 168 60.62 -48.90 -45.30
CA GLU A 168 61.96 -48.47 -45.76
C GLU A 168 63.10 -48.73 -44.75
N ASN A 169 62.87 -49.48 -43.66
CA ASN A 169 63.94 -50.06 -42.82
C ASN A 169 63.64 -51.51 -42.45
#